data_AF-A0A1X3CWC9-F1
#
_entry.id   AF-A0A1X3CWC9-F1
#
_cell.length_a   1.000
_cell.length_b   1.000
_cell.length_c   1.000
_cell.angle_alpha   90.00
_cell.angle_beta   90.00
_cell.angle_gamma   90.00
#
_symmetry.space_group_name_H-M   'P 1'
#
loop_
_entity.id
_entity.type
_entity.pdbx_description
1 polymer ?
#
loop_
_entity_poly.entity_id
_entity_poly.type
_entity_poly.pdbx_seq_one_letter_code
_entity_poly.pdbx_strand_id
1 'polypeptide(L)'
;MVSKYDSIDEEFVKNVCQQLWDRTYMNINDTRGVMYMTTNDRQEIFPQVQITHEDIRQETKRRAIRGTVLNKFHDMFEEKGFEVTRTETELIIKVPEIREKGVTEFTNFRSLRDANTRRMSEYNSSRDEYETQEDFEADNPTNFPF
;
A
#
# COMPACT_ATOMS: atom_id res chain seq x y z
N MET A 1 17.67 18.81 20.61
CA MET A 1 18.63 17.91 21.29
C MET A 1 18.40 16.54 20.69
N VAL A 2 19.36 16.01 19.93
CA VAL A 2 19.26 14.66 19.35
C VAL A 2 19.43 13.67 20.51
N SER A 3 18.42 12.82 20.73
CA SER A 3 18.47 11.78 21.74
C SER A 3 19.56 10.77 21.39
N LYS A 4 20.23 10.21 22.40
CA LYS A 4 21.24 9.15 22.24
C LYS A 4 20.74 7.97 21.39
N TYR A 5 19.43 7.77 21.34
CA TYR A 5 18.80 6.66 20.64
C TYR A 5 18.40 6.97 19.19
N ASP A 6 18.49 8.23 18.73
CA ASP A 6 17.94 8.60 17.43
C ASP A 6 18.61 7.86 16.27
N SER A 7 19.94 7.73 16.28
CA SER A 7 20.66 6.97 15.24
C SER A 7 20.33 5.47 15.27
N ILE A 8 20.08 4.91 16.46
CA ILE A 8 19.74 3.49 16.63
C ILE A 8 18.31 3.24 16.16
N ASP A 9 17.39 4.16 16.48
CA ASP A 9 16.00 4.10 16.00
C ASP A 9 15.96 4.19 14.47
N GLU A 10 16.75 5.09 13.87
CA GLU A 10 16.86 5.24 12.41
C GLU A 10 17.41 3.97 11.74
N GLU A 11 18.43 3.36 12.33
CA GLU A 11 19.01 2.11 11.84
C GLU A 11 18.01 0.95 11.93
N PHE A 12 17.29 0.82 13.04
CA PHE A 12 16.24 -0.17 13.21
C PHE A 12 15.14 -0.01 12.16
N VAL A 13 14.62 1.21 11.98
CA VAL A 13 13.60 1.51 10.96
C VAL A 13 14.10 1.17 9.58
N LYS A 14 15.32 1.59 9.23
CA LYS A 14 15.94 1.30 7.93
C LYS A 14 16.03 -0.22 7.68
N ASN A 15 16.43 -0.99 8.67
CA ASN A 15 16.55 -2.45 8.57
C ASN A 15 15.18 -3.10 8.33
N VAL A 16 14.16 -2.73 9.09
CA VAL A 16 12.79 -3.24 8.91
C VAL A 16 12.26 -2.90 7.51
N CYS A 17 12.40 -1.65 7.08
CA CYS A 17 11.97 -1.22 5.74
C CYS A 17 12.67 -2.02 4.64
N GLN A 18 14.00 -2.21 4.74
CA GLN A 18 14.75 -2.96 3.74
C GLN A 18 14.27 -4.41 3.65
N GLN A 19 14.06 -5.09 4.79
CA GLN A 19 13.59 -6.47 4.81
C GLN A 19 12.19 -6.63 4.20
N LEU A 20 11.29 -5.69 4.46
CA LEU A 20 9.96 -5.69 3.86
C LEU A 20 10.02 -5.50 2.34
N TRP A 21 10.86 -4.57 1.87
CA TRP A 21 11.08 -4.37 0.44
C TRP A 21 11.71 -5.58 -0.24
N ASP A 22 12.78 -6.14 0.34
CA ASP A 22 13.45 -7.34 -0.17
C ASP A 22 12.45 -8.50 -0.29
N ARG A 23 11.59 -8.69 0.72
CA ARG A 23 10.56 -9.71 0.68
C ARG A 23 9.53 -9.46 -0.42
N THR A 24 9.11 -8.21 -0.63
CA THR A 24 8.25 -7.83 -1.76
C THR A 24 8.90 -8.21 -3.09
N TYR A 25 10.17 -7.86 -3.30
CA TYR A 25 10.89 -8.18 -4.53
C TYR A 25 11.07 -9.69 -4.74
N MET A 26 11.43 -10.45 -3.70
CA MET A 26 11.55 -11.91 -3.80
C MET A 26 10.23 -12.55 -4.21
N ASN A 27 9.13 -12.14 -3.59
CA ASN A 27 7.83 -12.73 -3.89
C ASN A 27 7.33 -12.40 -5.32
N ILE A 28 7.62 -11.20 -5.81
CA ILE A 28 7.35 -10.82 -7.22
C ILE A 28 8.16 -11.72 -8.17
N ASN A 29 9.41 -12.00 -7.85
CA ASN A 29 10.27 -12.85 -8.67
C ASN A 29 9.84 -14.33 -8.64
N ASP A 30 9.49 -14.87 -7.47
CA ASP A 30 9.09 -16.27 -7.30
C ASP A 30 7.77 -16.59 -8.02
N THR A 31 6.82 -15.66 -8.03
CA THR A 31 5.52 -15.84 -8.70
C THR A 31 5.63 -15.80 -10.23
N ARG A 32 6.70 -15.22 -10.80
CA ARG A 32 6.80 -14.94 -12.24
C ARG A 32 8.03 -15.54 -12.93
N GLY A 33 8.97 -16.13 -12.19
CA GLY A 33 10.14 -16.84 -12.71
C GLY A 33 11.19 -15.98 -13.42
N VAL A 34 11.02 -14.64 -13.50
CA VAL A 34 11.94 -13.70 -14.16
C VAL A 34 11.85 -12.32 -13.48
N MET A 35 12.99 -11.64 -13.36
CA MET A 35 13.13 -10.29 -12.78
C MET A 35 12.55 -9.22 -13.74
N TYR A 36 11.45 -8.57 -13.35
CA TYR A 36 10.90 -7.42 -14.08
C TYR A 36 11.12 -6.12 -13.30
N MET A 37 11.79 -5.14 -13.93
CA MET A 37 11.80 -3.73 -13.50
C MET A 37 10.72 -2.95 -14.26
N THR A 38 9.44 -3.30 -14.10
CA THR A 38 8.32 -2.57 -14.72
C THR A 38 7.47 -1.85 -13.67
N THR A 39 7.25 -0.56 -13.89
CA THR A 39 6.58 0.40 -13.00
C THR A 39 5.06 0.28 -12.93
N ASN A 40 4.43 -0.65 -13.67
CA ASN A 40 2.98 -0.71 -13.86
C ASN A 40 2.33 -2.01 -13.40
N ASP A 41 3.09 -2.93 -12.79
CA ASP A 41 2.55 -4.25 -12.48
C ASP A 41 1.95 -4.31 -11.07
N ARG A 42 0.73 -4.87 -10.99
CA ARG A 42 -0.01 -5.17 -9.76
C ARG A 42 0.93 -5.74 -8.69
N GLN A 43 1.12 -5.00 -7.60
CA GLN A 43 1.68 -5.58 -6.41
C GLN A 43 0.57 -6.43 -5.77
N GLU A 44 0.59 -7.74 -5.98
CA GLU A 44 -0.38 -8.67 -5.36
C GLU A 44 0.11 -9.19 -3.99
N ILE A 45 1.26 -8.69 -3.53
CA ILE A 45 1.99 -9.21 -2.39
C ILE A 45 2.34 -8.06 -1.47
N PHE A 46 1.74 -8.09 -0.28
CA PHE A 46 1.84 -7.04 0.73
C PHE A 46 2.45 -7.62 2.01
N PRO A 47 3.80 -7.78 2.07
CA PRO A 47 4.45 -8.21 3.29
C PRO A 47 4.05 -7.30 4.45
N GLN A 48 3.74 -7.93 5.56
CA GLN A 48 3.47 -7.25 6.81
C GLN A 48 4.36 -7.85 7.90
N VAL A 49 4.76 -7.01 8.85
CA VAL A 49 5.48 -7.44 10.05
C VAL A 49 4.84 -6.80 11.27
N GLN A 50 4.68 -7.61 12.31
CA GLN A 50 4.27 -7.17 13.63
C GLN A 50 5.52 -6.96 14.47
N ILE A 51 5.67 -5.75 15.01
CA ILE A 51 6.78 -5.34 15.87
C ILE A 51 6.24 -5.07 17.25
N THR A 52 6.72 -5.83 18.23
CA THR A 52 6.32 -5.69 19.63
C THR A 52 7.21 -4.70 20.38
N HIS A 53 6.76 -4.26 21.56
CA HIS A 53 7.62 -3.56 22.51
C HIS A 53 8.93 -4.28 22.81
N GLU A 54 8.91 -5.61 22.85
CA GLU A 54 10.09 -6.41 23.19
C GLU A 54 11.12 -6.37 22.06
N ASP A 55 10.68 -6.45 20.81
CA ASP A 55 11.57 -6.37 19.64
C ASP A 55 12.29 -5.02 19.61
N ILE A 56 11.54 -3.92 19.79
CA ILE A 56 12.12 -2.57 19.85
C ILE A 56 13.09 -2.47 21.03
N ARG A 57 12.76 -3.05 22.19
CA ARG A 57 13.63 -3.05 23.38
C ARG A 57 14.95 -3.76 23.10
N GLN A 58 14.88 -4.93 22.48
CA GLN A 58 16.04 -5.77 22.19
C GLN A 58 16.96 -5.13 21.15
N GLU A 59 16.39 -4.51 20.11
CA GLU A 59 17.16 -3.86 19.06
C GLU A 59 17.74 -2.51 19.51
N THR A 60 16.95 -1.67 20.18
CA THR A 60 17.39 -0.34 20.62
C THR A 60 18.15 -0.32 21.95
N LYS A 61 18.22 -1.47 22.65
CA LYS A 61 18.79 -1.64 23.99
C LYS A 61 18.20 -0.69 25.04
N ARG A 62 16.97 -0.22 24.83
CA ARG A 62 16.24 0.61 25.81
C ARG A 62 15.84 -0.25 27.00
N ARG A 63 15.79 0.33 28.20
CA ARG A 63 15.32 -0.39 29.39
C ARG A 63 13.81 -0.62 29.38
N ALA A 64 13.07 0.31 28.80
CA ALA A 64 11.62 0.25 28.65
C ALA A 64 11.18 1.07 27.42
N ILE A 65 10.11 0.62 26.78
CA ILE A 65 9.46 1.31 25.66
C ILE A 65 8.21 2.01 26.20
N ARG A 66 8.15 3.33 26.03
CA ARG A 66 6.99 4.15 26.39
C ARG A 66 6.12 4.34 25.15
N GLY A 67 4.83 4.65 25.33
CA GLY A 67 3.93 4.96 24.21
C GLY A 67 4.44 6.09 23.30
N THR A 68 5.15 7.09 23.84
CA THR A 68 5.77 8.16 23.02
C THR A 68 6.86 7.66 22.08
N VAL A 69 7.54 6.57 22.45
CA VAL A 69 8.55 5.91 21.61
C VAL A 69 7.88 5.13 20.49
N LEU A 70 6.77 4.45 20.78
CA LEU A 70 5.95 3.83 19.73
C LEU A 70 5.42 4.84 18.73
N ASN A 71 4.94 6.00 19.19
CA ASN A 71 4.49 7.06 18.29
C ASN A 71 5.64 7.54 17.41
N LYS A 72 6.84 7.71 17.98
CA LYS A 72 8.02 8.06 17.18
C LYS A 72 8.28 7.03 16.08
N PHE A 73 8.27 5.73 16.39
CA PHE A 73 8.47 4.69 15.38
C PHE A 73 7.36 4.66 14.34
N HIS A 74 6.10 4.84 14.76
CA HIS A 74 4.97 4.97 13.86
C HIS A 74 5.21 6.08 12.82
N ASP A 75 5.54 7.29 13.28
CA ASP A 75 5.80 8.44 12.42
C ASP A 75 6.98 8.18 11.48
N MET A 76 8.06 7.56 11.99
CA MET A 76 9.23 7.21 11.17
C MET A 76 8.91 6.19 10.07
N PHE A 77 8.00 5.25 10.29
CA PHE A 77 7.58 4.28 9.27
C PHE A 77 6.62 4.91 8.25
N GLU A 78 5.69 5.76 8.69
CA GLU A 78 4.80 6.52 7.79
C GLU A 78 5.58 7.47 6.88
N GLU A 79 6.61 8.16 7.41
CA GLU A 79 7.51 9.02 6.61
C GLU A 79 8.26 8.25 5.51
N LYS A 80 8.43 6.93 5.68
CA LYS A 80 9.02 6.03 4.68
C LYS A 80 7.99 5.45 3.70
N GLY A 81 6.73 5.85 3.82
CA GLY A 81 5.64 5.45 2.93
C GLY A 81 5.00 4.10 3.27
N PHE A 82 5.17 3.58 4.48
CA PHE A 82 4.52 2.34 4.92
C PHE A 82 3.14 2.61 5.52
N GLU A 83 2.24 1.64 5.38
CA GLU A 83 0.97 1.61 6.12
C GLU A 83 1.26 1.08 7.54
N VAL A 84 0.98 1.88 8.56
CA VAL A 84 1.26 1.50 9.96
C VAL A 84 -0.04 1.46 10.74
N THR A 85 -0.34 0.31 11.35
CA THR A 85 -1.40 0.19 12.35
C THR A 85 -0.79 0.09 13.74
N ARG A 86 -1.12 1.04 14.60
CA ARG A 86 -0.67 1.04 15.99
C ARG A 86 -1.71 0.42 16.92
N THR A 87 -1.27 -0.49 17.78
CA THR A 87 -2.04 -0.96 18.95
C THR A 87 -1.41 -0.44 20.24
N GLU A 88 -1.92 -0.87 21.40
CA GLU A 88 -1.36 -0.44 22.70
C GLU A 88 0.08 -0.94 22.93
N THR A 89 0.43 -2.09 22.36
CA THR A 89 1.69 -2.81 22.64
C THR A 89 2.55 -3.06 21.42
N GLU A 90 2.05 -2.78 20.22
CA GLU A 90 2.64 -3.23 18.96
C GLU A 90 2.43 -2.24 17.81
N LEU A 91 3.26 -2.40 16.78
CA LEU A 91 3.11 -1.76 15.48
C LEU A 91 2.99 -2.86 14.43
N ILE A 92 1.97 -2.78 13.59
CA ILE A 92 1.85 -3.61 12.40
C ILE A 92 2.26 -2.72 11.23
N ILE A 93 3.33 -3.10 10.53
CA ILE A 93 3.88 -2.33 9.41
C ILE A 93 3.66 -3.13 8.15
N LYS A 94 3.03 -2.51 7.16
CA LYS A 94 2.67 -3.12 5.90
C LYS A 94 3.17 -2.26 4.75
N VAL A 95 3.66 -2.93 3.71
CA VAL A 95 4.01 -2.27 2.44
C VAL A 95 2.73 -1.71 1.80
N PRO A 96 2.70 -0.44 1.38
CA PRO A 96 1.48 0.18 0.85
C PRO A 96 0.95 -0.58 -0.36
N GLU A 97 -0.36 -0.66 -0.49
CA GLU A 97 -0.97 -1.31 -1.64
C GLU A 97 -0.88 -0.41 -2.88
N ILE A 98 0.01 -0.76 -3.83
CA ILE A 98 0.02 -0.10 -5.14
C ILE A 98 -1.11 -0.71 -5.99
N ARG A 99 -2.23 -0.01 -6.03
CA ARG A 99 -3.41 -0.41 -6.82
C ARG A 99 -3.34 0.15 -8.23
N GLU A 100 -3.90 -0.59 -9.19
CA GLU A 100 -4.05 -0.08 -10.55
C GLU A 100 -4.91 1.19 -10.58
N LYS A 101 -4.61 2.08 -11.54
CA LYS A 101 -5.46 3.23 -11.82
C LYS A 101 -6.89 2.76 -12.13
N GLY A 102 -7.86 3.21 -11.35
CA GLY A 102 -9.28 2.90 -11.54
C GLY A 102 -9.88 1.90 -10.54
N VAL A 103 -9.07 1.25 -9.70
CA VAL A 103 -9.60 0.39 -8.62
C VAL A 103 -10.21 1.29 -7.53
N THR A 104 -11.54 1.20 -7.37
CA THR A 104 -12.29 2.00 -6.39
C THR A 104 -12.88 1.09 -5.32
N GLU A 105 -12.64 1.39 -4.05
CA GLU A 105 -13.35 0.75 -2.94
C GLU A 105 -14.67 1.45 -2.65
N PHE A 106 -15.72 0.66 -2.44
CA PHE A 106 -17.04 1.17 -2.09
C PHE A 106 -17.38 0.78 -0.65
N THR A 107 -17.65 1.78 0.17
CA THR A 107 -17.97 1.60 1.60
C THR A 107 -19.23 0.77 1.84
N ASN A 108 -20.14 0.71 0.86
CA ASN A 108 -21.37 -0.07 0.93
C ASN A 108 -21.94 -0.30 -0.48
N PHE A 109 -22.89 -1.23 -0.58
CA PHE A 109 -23.54 -1.60 -1.83
C PHE A 109 -24.23 -0.43 -2.54
N ARG A 110 -24.79 0.52 -1.77
CA ARG A 110 -25.44 1.70 -2.34
C ARG A 110 -24.43 2.60 -3.05
N SER A 111 -23.27 2.84 -2.43
CA SER A 111 -22.18 3.62 -3.03
C SER A 111 -21.68 3.00 -4.34
N LEU A 112 -21.54 1.67 -4.39
CA LEU A 112 -21.20 0.95 -5.63
C LEU A 112 -22.28 1.16 -6.71
N ARG A 113 -23.55 0.98 -6.35
CA ARG A 113 -24.67 1.11 -7.29
C ARG A 113 -24.78 2.53 -7.86
N ASP A 114 -24.63 3.54 -7.01
CA ASP A 114 -24.74 4.94 -7.41
C ASP A 114 -23.55 5.33 -8.32
N ALA A 115 -22.34 4.88 -8.01
CA ALA A 115 -21.16 5.07 -8.87
C ALA A 115 -21.32 4.36 -10.22
N ASN A 116 -21.81 3.12 -10.24
CA ASN A 116 -22.05 2.39 -11.49
C ASN A 116 -23.12 3.07 -12.35
N THR A 117 -24.19 3.56 -11.74
CA THR A 117 -25.27 4.28 -12.44
C THR A 117 -24.74 5.56 -13.08
N ARG A 118 -23.92 6.32 -12.33
CA ARG A 118 -23.28 7.53 -12.84
C ARG A 118 -22.32 7.22 -13.98
N ARG A 119 -21.47 6.19 -13.84
CA ARG A 119 -20.52 5.78 -14.88
C ARG A 119 -21.23 5.32 -16.16
N MET A 120 -22.32 4.57 -16.04
CA MET A 120 -23.16 4.18 -17.18
C MET A 120 -23.85 5.40 -17.83
N SER A 121 -24.31 6.35 -17.04
CA SER A 121 -24.89 7.59 -17.56
C SER A 121 -23.86 8.41 -18.33
N GLU A 122 -22.64 8.56 -17.79
CA GLU A 122 -21.52 9.25 -18.45
C GLU A 122 -21.14 8.54 -19.75
N TYR A 123 -21.01 7.21 -19.72
CA TYR A 123 -20.72 6.39 -20.91
C TYR A 123 -21.79 6.56 -21.99
N ASN A 124 -23.07 6.44 -21.63
CA ASN A 124 -24.17 6.62 -22.58
C ASN A 124 -24.27 8.05 -23.12
N SER A 125 -23.97 9.06 -22.29
CA SER A 125 -23.97 10.46 -22.74
C SER A 125 -22.80 10.75 -23.68
N SER A 126 -21.64 10.13 -23.44
CA SER A 126 -20.48 10.26 -24.32
C SER A 126 -20.66 9.56 -25.67
N ARG A 127 -21.62 8.63 -25.80
CA ARG A 127 -21.89 7.94 -27.07
C ARG A 127 -22.27 8.91 -28.20
N ASP A 128 -22.99 9.97 -27.86
CA ASP A 128 -23.49 10.97 -28.79
C ASP A 128 -22.36 11.83 -29.39
N GLU A 129 -21.15 11.77 -28.81
CA GLU A 129 -19.96 12.50 -29.28
C GLU A 129 -19.20 11.76 -30.40
N TYR A 130 -19.58 10.52 -30.73
CA TYR A 130 -18.88 9.66 -31.69
C TYR A 130 -19.77 9.31 -32.89
N GLU A 131 -19.23 9.45 -34.11
CA GLU A 131 -19.96 9.18 -35.36
C GLU A 131 -20.26 7.69 -35.57
N THR A 132 -19.37 6.80 -35.13
CA THR A 132 -19.52 5.34 -35.30
C THR A 132 -19.42 4.59 -33.98
N GLN A 133 -19.95 3.37 -33.96
CA GLN A 133 -19.87 2.48 -32.80
C GLN A 133 -18.44 1.95 -32.60
N GLU A 134 -17.72 1.69 -33.70
CA GLU A 134 -16.33 1.21 -33.66
C GLU A 134 -15.39 2.25 -33.05
N ASP A 135 -15.53 3.53 -33.39
CA ASP A 135 -14.71 4.61 -32.81
C ASP A 135 -14.99 4.79 -31.31
N PHE A 136 -16.26 4.72 -30.93
CA PHE A 136 -16.68 4.81 -29.53
C PHE A 136 -16.14 3.65 -28.68
N GLU A 137 -16.20 2.42 -29.19
CA GLU A 137 -15.70 1.22 -28.52
C GLU A 137 -14.17 1.15 -28.48
N ALA A 138 -13.48 1.72 -29.47
CA ALA A 138 -12.01 1.84 -29.47
C ALA A 138 -11.50 2.78 -28.37
N ASP A 139 -12.18 3.92 -28.16
CA ASP A 139 -11.81 4.91 -27.13
C ASP A 139 -12.40 4.59 -25.74
N ASN A 140 -13.44 3.76 -25.67
CA ASN A 140 -14.05 3.30 -24.42
C ASN A 140 -14.17 1.77 -24.39
N PRO A 141 -13.05 1.03 -24.37
CA PRO A 141 -13.08 -0.42 -24.41
C PRO A 141 -13.81 -0.96 -23.18
N THR A 142 -15.04 -1.44 -23.37
CA THR A 142 -15.74 -2.26 -22.38
C THR A 142 -15.10 -3.64 -22.33
N ASN A 143 -13.94 -3.76 -21.70
CA ASN A 143 -13.43 -5.04 -21.24
C ASN A 143 -14.22 -5.47 -19.99
N PHE A 144 -15.51 -5.76 -20.18
CA PHE A 144 -16.26 -6.56 -19.23
C PHE A 144 -16.13 -8.02 -19.67
N PRO A 145 -15.28 -8.84 -19.00
CA PRO A 145 -15.38 -10.27 -19.15
C PRO A 145 -16.68 -10.67 -18.46
N PHE A 146 -17.69 -11.07 -19.24
CA PHE A 146 -18.74 -11.92 -18.69
C PHE A 146 -18.19 -13.33 -18.49
#